data_AF-A0A1C6G1P4-F1
#
_entry.id   AF-A0A1C6G1P4-F1
#
_cell.length_a   1.000
_cell.length_b   1.000
_cell.length_c   1.000
_cell.angle_alpha   90.00
_cell.angle_beta   90.00
_cell.angle_gamma   90.00
#
_symmetry.space_group_name_H-M   'P 1'
#
loop_
_entity.id
_entity.type
_entity.pdbx_description
1 polymer ?
#
loop_
_entity_poly.entity_id
_entity_poly.type
_entity_poly.pdbx_seq_one_letter_code
_entity_poly.pdbx_strand_id
1 'polypeptide(L)'
;MHSVSSQGMVKGRSSNLIKLRNEALLRRYYYWTEVRRRRFDDTYRILSEEEFFLSVDRIRAIIHANIGMLDNMEIKPAPRSRRVHSDRQLSLFKD
;
A
#
# COMPACT_ATOMS: atom_id res chain seq x y z
N MET A 1 19.52 5.07 47.08
CA MET A 1 20.32 4.65 45.91
C MET A 1 19.47 3.63 45.15
N HIS A 2 18.68 4.06 44.16
CA HIS A 2 17.84 3.16 43.38
C HIS A 2 18.53 2.83 42.06
N SER A 3 19.09 1.62 41.99
CA SER A 3 19.64 1.05 40.77
C SER A 3 18.52 0.77 39.78
N VAL A 4 18.39 1.62 38.75
CA VAL A 4 17.59 1.32 37.57
C VAL A 4 18.40 0.37 36.69
N SER A 5 17.95 -0.88 36.67
CA SER A 5 18.47 -1.97 35.87
C SER A 5 18.37 -1.59 34.40
N SER A 6 19.53 -1.37 33.77
CA SER A 6 19.66 -1.25 32.31
C SER A 6 19.28 -2.59 31.67
N GLN A 7 18.01 -2.76 31.34
CA GLN A 7 17.54 -3.83 30.48
C GLN A 7 18.19 -3.64 29.11
N GLY A 8 19.08 -4.55 28.75
CA GLY A 8 19.86 -4.49 27.51
C GLY A 8 18.96 -4.36 26.30
N MET A 9 19.08 -3.25 25.58
CA MET A 9 18.52 -3.10 24.24
C MET A 9 19.06 -4.23 23.37
N VAL A 10 18.21 -5.19 23.02
CA VAL A 10 18.50 -6.17 21.97
C VAL A 10 18.74 -5.36 20.69
N LYS A 11 20.00 -5.26 20.26
CA LYS A 11 20.38 -4.54 19.03
C LYS A 11 19.73 -5.25 17.84
N GLY A 12 18.62 -4.69 17.37
CA GLY A 12 17.83 -5.18 16.25
C GLY A 12 16.87 -4.12 15.75
N ARG A 13 16.22 -4.37 14.60
CA ARG A 13 15.11 -3.53 14.16
C ARG A 13 13.99 -3.66 15.19
N SER A 14 13.51 -2.53 15.71
CA SER A 14 12.37 -2.54 16.63
C SER A 14 11.16 -3.16 15.94
N SER A 15 10.74 -4.32 16.42
CA SER A 15 9.62 -5.09 15.86
C SER A 15 8.35 -4.24 15.77
N ASN A 16 8.17 -3.34 16.73
CA ASN A 16 7.08 -2.37 16.74
C ASN A 16 7.14 -1.40 15.54
N LEU A 17 8.31 -0.82 15.24
CA LEU A 17 8.43 0.11 14.09
C LEU A 17 8.21 -0.61 12.76
N ILE A 18 8.61 -1.88 12.63
CA ILE A 18 8.32 -2.69 11.44
C ILE A 18 6.81 -2.87 11.27
N LYS A 19 6.09 -3.19 12.35
CA LYS A 19 4.63 -3.35 12.32
C LYS A 19 3.94 -2.05 11.90
N LEU A 20 4.31 -0.93 12.52
CA LEU A 20 3.78 0.40 12.20
C LEU A 20 4.02 0.76 10.73
N ARG A 21 5.22 0.50 10.21
CA ARG A 21 5.53 0.72 8.79
C ARG A 21 4.67 -0.15 7.88
N ASN A 22 4.55 -1.44 8.17
CA ASN A 22 3.78 -2.37 7.33
C ASN A 22 2.29 -1.96 7.29
N GLU A 23 1.74 -1.55 8.43
CA GLU A 23 0.37 -1.07 8.52
C GLU A 23 0.16 0.26 7.76
N ALA A 24 1.11 1.20 7.86
CA ALA A 24 1.08 2.44 7.09
C ALA A 24 1.15 2.17 5.57
N LEU A 25 2.01 1.24 5.16
CA LEU A 25 2.17 0.83 3.76
C LEU A 25 0.87 0.22 3.22
N LEU A 26 0.20 -0.64 3.98
CA LEU A 26 -1.10 -1.21 3.59
C LEU A 26 -2.19 -0.14 3.43
N ARG A 27 -2.29 0.83 4.35
CA ARG A 27 -3.22 1.97 4.20
C ARG A 27 -3.00 2.72 2.89
N ARG A 28 -1.75 3.01 2.56
CA ARG A 28 -1.40 3.75 1.34
C ARG A 28 -1.63 2.93 0.08
N TYR A 29 -1.29 1.65 0.11
CA TYR A 29 -1.60 0.72 -0.97
C TYR A 29 -3.11 0.66 -1.25
N TYR A 30 -3.93 0.51 -0.21
CA TYR A 30 -5.39 0.56 -0.34
C TYR A 30 -5.86 1.89 -0.93
N TYR A 31 -5.36 3.02 -0.42
CA TYR A 31 -5.73 4.34 -0.92
C TYR A 31 -5.48 4.46 -2.43
N TRP A 32 -4.31 4.02 -2.90
CA TRP A 32 -3.97 4.12 -4.32
C TRP A 32 -4.79 3.17 -5.19
N THR A 33 -5.02 1.93 -4.74
CA THR A 33 -5.70 0.89 -5.53
C THR A 33 -7.23 0.98 -5.49
N GLU A 34 -7.82 1.28 -4.33
CA GLU A 34 -9.27 1.27 -4.15
C GLU A 34 -9.90 2.66 -4.25
N VAL A 35 -9.26 3.68 -3.66
CA VAL A 35 -9.79 5.05 -3.66
C VAL A 35 -9.41 5.77 -4.95
N ARG A 36 -8.11 5.78 -5.30
CA ARG A 36 -7.59 6.47 -6.50
C ARG A 36 -7.59 5.59 -7.75
N ARG A 37 -7.81 4.28 -7.62
CA ARG A 37 -7.85 3.29 -8.73
C ARG A 37 -6.64 3.36 -9.66
N ARG A 38 -5.47 3.56 -9.07
CA ARG A 38 -4.20 3.43 -9.79
C ARG A 38 -3.96 1.97 -10.14
N ARG A 39 -3.24 1.75 -11.24
CA ARG A 39 -2.73 0.42 -11.59
C ARG A 39 -1.73 -0.04 -10.53
N PHE A 40 -1.57 -1.36 -10.41
CA PHE A 40 -0.64 -1.94 -9.44
C PHE A 40 0.80 -1.49 -9.67
N ASP A 41 1.27 -1.45 -10.93
CA ASP A 41 2.64 -1.03 -11.24
C ASP A 41 2.91 0.43 -10.84
N ASP A 42 2.00 1.35 -11.18
CA ASP A 42 2.08 2.74 -10.76
C ASP A 42 2.05 2.86 -9.23
N THR A 43 1.20 2.08 -8.57
CA THR A 43 1.07 2.09 -7.11
C THR A 43 2.38 1.65 -6.46
N TYR A 44 2.99 0.58 -6.95
CA TYR A 44 4.27 0.10 -6.41
C TYR A 44 5.38 1.10 -6.65
N ARG A 45 5.43 1.78 -7.80
CA ARG A 45 6.41 2.84 -8.06
C ARG A 45 6.25 4.00 -7.09
N ILE A 46 5.04 4.52 -6.89
CA ILE A 46 4.78 5.62 -5.95
C ILE A 46 5.19 5.23 -4.53
N LEU A 47 4.76 4.04 -4.06
CA LEU A 47 5.12 3.57 -2.73
C LEU A 47 6.65 3.39 -2.57
N SER A 48 7.32 2.95 -3.63
CA SER A 48 8.76 2.71 -3.68
C SER A 48 9.58 4.00 -3.69
N GLU A 49 9.23 4.95 -4.55
CA GLU A 49 10.08 6.10 -4.88
C GLU A 49 9.68 7.39 -4.15
N GLU A 50 8.41 7.53 -3.77
CA GLU A 50 7.88 8.79 -3.23
C GLU A 50 7.53 8.70 -1.74
N GLU A 51 7.09 7.53 -1.27
CA GLU A 51 6.54 7.41 0.09
C GLU A 51 7.43 6.64 1.07
N PHE A 52 7.86 5.42 0.72
CA PHE A 52 8.52 4.51 1.66
C PHE A 52 10.00 4.24 1.37
N PHE A 53 10.49 4.59 0.18
CA PHE A 53 11.90 4.42 -0.20
C PHE A 53 12.39 2.98 -0.01
N LEU A 54 11.54 2.01 -0.34
CA LEU A 54 11.80 0.57 -0.31
C LEU A 54 11.68 0.01 -1.72
N SER A 55 12.48 -1.00 -2.05
CA SER A 55 12.36 -1.66 -3.35
C SER A 55 10.95 -2.21 -3.58
N VAL A 56 10.52 -2.22 -4.84
CA VAL A 56 9.23 -2.77 -5.27
C VAL A 56 9.03 -4.20 -4.78
N ASP A 57 10.07 -5.05 -4.87
CA ASP A 57 9.99 -6.43 -4.37
C ASP A 57 9.75 -6.49 -2.86
N ARG A 58 10.37 -5.59 -2.09
CA ARG A 58 10.16 -5.52 -0.64
C ARG A 58 8.75 -5.06 -0.31
N ILE A 59 8.24 -4.06 -1.02
CA ILE A 59 6.87 -3.56 -0.88
C ILE A 59 5.88 -4.68 -1.19
N ARG A 60 6.06 -5.38 -2.32
CA ARG A 60 5.23 -6.50 -2.73
C ARG A 60 5.22 -7.61 -1.67
N ALA A 61 6.39 -8.00 -1.16
CA ALA A 61 6.49 -8.99 -0.10
C ALA A 61 5.76 -8.57 1.18
N ILE A 62 5.86 -7.30 1.58
CA ILE A 62 5.14 -6.78 2.75
C ILE A 62 3.63 -6.81 2.51
N ILE A 63 3.16 -6.37 1.34
CA ILE A 63 1.73 -6.37 1.01
C ILE A 63 1.19 -7.79 1.04
N HIS A 64 1.79 -8.74 0.31
CA HIS A 64 1.29 -10.12 0.29
C HIS A 64 1.31 -10.78 1.68
N ALA A 65 2.32 -10.51 2.50
CA ALA A 65 2.41 -11.08 3.84
C ALA A 65 1.38 -10.50 4.82
N ASN A 66 0.80 -9.33 4.55
CA ASN A 66 -0.11 -8.64 5.47
C ASN A 66 -1.49 -8.34 4.84
N ILE A 67 -1.78 -8.81 3.63
CA ILE A 67 -3.00 -8.44 2.88
C ILE A 67 -4.29 -8.81 3.62
N GLY A 68 -4.30 -9.91 4.37
CA GLY A 68 -5.44 -10.34 5.19
C GLY A 68 -5.77 -9.39 6.36
N MET A 69 -4.90 -8.42 6.67
CA MET A 69 -5.21 -7.36 7.63
C MET A 69 -6.13 -6.28 7.06
N LEU A 70 -6.24 -6.17 5.73
CA LEU A 70 -7.07 -5.16 5.07
C LEU A 70 -8.57 -5.36 5.32
N ASP A 71 -9.03 -6.61 5.46
CA ASP A 71 -10.45 -6.93 5.70
C ASP A 71 -10.99 -6.34 7.02
N ASN A 72 -10.10 -6.13 8.00
CA ASN A 72 -10.43 -5.54 9.30
C ASN A 72 -10.32 -4.03 9.32
N MET A 73 -9.80 -3.42 8.26
CA MET A 73 -9.74 -1.97 8.16
C MET A 73 -11.09 -1.52 7.62
N GLU A 74 -11.87 -0.87 8.48
CA GLU A 74 -13.21 -0.34 8.20
C GLU A 74 -13.15 0.76 7.12
N ILE A 75 -12.89 0.38 5.87
CA ILE A 75 -12.67 1.29 4.75
C ILE A 75 -13.72 1.03 3.67
N LYS A 76 -14.62 1.99 3.48
CA LYS A 76 -15.66 1.92 2.46
C LYS A 76 -15.02 2.08 1.07
N PRO A 77 -15.17 1.11 0.15
CA PRO A 77 -14.66 1.26 -1.20
C PRO A 77 -15.38 2.42 -1.90
N ALA A 78 -14.62 3.27 -2.60
CA ALA A 78 -15.20 4.33 -3.40
C ALA A 78 -16.10 3.74 -4.52
N PRO A 79 -17.19 4.40 -4.92
CA PRO A 79 -18.06 3.92 -5.99
C PRO A 79 -17.32 3.88 -7.33
N ARG A 80 -17.34 2.73 -8.02
CA ARG A 80 -16.64 2.52 -9.30
C ARG A 80 -17.28 3.38 -10.38
N SER A 81 -16.61 4.45 -10.80
CA SER A 81 -17.03 5.20 -11.99
C SER A 81 -16.72 4.36 -13.22
N ARG A 82 -17.76 3.80 -13.84
CA ARG A 82 -17.67 3.09 -15.12
C ARG A 82 -17.35 4.16 -16.16
N ARG A 83 -16.12 4.19 -16.70
CA ARG A 83 -15.84 5.05 -17.85
C ARG A 83 -16.66 4.53 -19.02
N VAL A 84 -17.60 5.34 -19.50
CA VAL A 84 -18.32 5.05 -20.74
C VAL A 84 -17.29 5.22 -21.86
N HIS A 85 -16.98 4.13 -22.57
CA HIS A 85 -16.21 4.24 -23.79
C HIS A 85 -17.07 5.05 -24.76
N SER A 86 -16.62 6.22 -25.19
CA SER A 86 -17.39 6.97 -26.18
C SER A 86 -17.26 6.23 -27.51
N ASP A 87 -18.39 5.78 -28.07
CA ASP A 87 -18.45 5.04 -29.33
C ASP A 87 -17.91 5.82 -30.55
N ARG A 88 -17.50 7.08 -30.34
CA ARG A 88 -16.86 7.94 -31.34
C ARG A 88 -15.60 7.33 -31.97
N GLN A 89 -14.94 6.38 -31.31
CA GLN A 89 -13.77 5.69 -31.88
C GLN A 89 -14.15 4.50 -32.78
N LEU A 90 -15.37 3.96 -32.68
CA LEU A 90 -15.81 2.81 -33.46
C LEU A 90 -16.27 3.19 -34.88
N SER A 91 -16.55 4.48 -35.13
CA SER A 91 -16.90 4.96 -36.47
C SER A 91 -15.69 5.07 -37.42
N LEU A 92 -14.46 4.94 -36.92
CA LEU A 92 -13.24 5.02 -37.73
C LEU A 92 -12.93 3.72 -38.50
N PHE A 93 -13.61 2.61 -38.15
CA PHE A 93 -13.41 1.28 -38.73
C PHE A 93 -14.61 0.79 -39.56
N LYS A 94 -15.52 1.69 -39.95
CA LYS A 94 -16.63 1.36 -40.86
C LYS A 94 -16.25 1.76 -42.28
N ASP A 95 -15.88 0.77 -43.09
CA ASP A 95 -15.89 0.86 -44.55
C ASP A 95 -17.33 0.72 -45.10
#